data_AF-A0AAD3CK72-F1
#
_entry.id   AF-A0AAD3CK72-F1
#
_cell.length_a   1.000
_cell.length_b   1.000
_cell.length_c   1.000
_cell.angle_alpha   90.00
_cell.angle_beta   90.00
_cell.angle_gamma   90.00
#
_symmetry.space_group_name_H-M   'P 1'
#
loop_
_entity.id
_entity.type
_entity.pdbx_description
1 polymer ?
#
loop_
_entity_poly.entity_id
_entity_poly.type
_entity_poly.pdbx_seq_one_letter_code
_entity_poly.pdbx_strand_id
1 'polypeptide(L)'
;MSSSSTCLPNNKSNNTHRTHKLTSFSSIGQLISKMMAQRSKMSTKRKFVADGCFYAELNELLQAELSEDGYAGVEVRTTPHRTNIIVRATRTQNVLGEKGQRIRELTSVVQKRFDFDDGAVELYAERVLNRGLCAQAQAESLKYKLLGGLAVRRACYGVVRFVMEASAKGCEVIVTGKLRGQRAKAMKFGDGYMIKTGHAGQVYTDTAVRHVLMRQGVIGIRVAIMLPQDPKGLVGPKIPLDDVVTIIEPKEEPKLETLLQQQEEAEAARLAAQAAAAAAPVEAAPEAGF
;
A
#
# COMPACT_ATOMS: atom_id res chain seq x y z
N MET A 1 43.37 -31.07 -71.87
CA MET A 1 44.47 -31.90 -72.42
C MET A 1 45.74 -31.07 -72.19
N SER A 2 46.79 -31.52 -71.51
CA SER A 2 47.17 -32.88 -71.09
C SER A 2 48.16 -32.83 -69.90
N SER A 3 47.99 -33.77 -68.94
CA SER A 3 49.04 -34.57 -68.23
C SER A 3 50.33 -33.91 -67.66
N SER A 4 50.91 -34.32 -66.52
CA SER A 4 50.59 -35.32 -65.48
C SER A 4 51.70 -35.34 -64.41
N SER A 5 51.45 -35.90 -63.19
CA SER A 5 52.41 -36.60 -62.27
C SER A 5 53.71 -35.88 -61.81
N THR A 6 54.32 -36.02 -60.62
CA THR A 6 54.15 -36.73 -59.32
C THR A 6 55.22 -36.10 -58.36
N CYS A 7 55.37 -36.34 -57.04
CA CYS A 7 54.75 -37.25 -56.07
C CYS A 7 54.81 -36.63 -54.64
N LEU A 8 54.45 -37.40 -53.61
CA LEU A 8 54.82 -37.19 -52.20
C LEU A 8 56.08 -38.01 -51.82
N PRO A 9 56.70 -37.73 -50.67
CA PRO A 9 56.68 -38.80 -49.66
C PRO A 9 56.34 -38.36 -48.22
N ASN A 10 55.74 -39.30 -47.49
CA ASN A 10 55.45 -39.26 -46.06
C ASN A 10 56.69 -38.98 -45.19
N ASN A 11 56.47 -38.39 -44.02
CA ASN A 11 57.03 -38.95 -42.79
C ASN A 11 55.94 -39.13 -41.73
N LYS A 12 56.01 -40.22 -40.95
CA LYS A 12 54.98 -40.64 -40.00
C LYS A 12 55.27 -40.13 -38.59
N SER A 13 54.19 -40.05 -37.81
CA SER A 13 54.13 -40.23 -36.34
C SER A 13 55.11 -39.43 -35.46
N ASN A 14 54.55 -38.52 -34.65
CA ASN A 14 54.20 -38.95 -33.29
C ASN A 14 53.03 -38.17 -32.69
N ASN A 15 52.20 -38.89 -31.95
CA ASN A 15 50.92 -38.44 -31.41
C ASN A 15 51.09 -38.01 -29.94
N THR A 16 50.70 -36.79 -29.59
CA THR A 16 50.21 -36.49 -28.22
C THR A 16 49.10 -35.44 -28.27
N HIS A 17 47.91 -35.81 -27.82
CA HIS A 17 46.83 -34.85 -27.58
C HIS A 17 47.20 -33.86 -26.47
N ARG A 18 47.18 -32.56 -26.78
CA ARG A 18 46.88 -31.51 -25.80
C ARG A 18 45.80 -30.59 -26.33
N THR A 19 44.57 -30.90 -25.91
CA THR A 19 43.45 -29.95 -25.99
C THR A 19 43.81 -28.72 -25.15
N HIS A 20 43.90 -27.56 -25.81
CA HIS A 20 44.12 -26.30 -25.10
C HIS A 20 42.88 -25.99 -24.25
N LYS A 21 42.99 -26.17 -22.93
CA LYS A 21 41.94 -25.81 -21.98
C LYS A 21 41.65 -24.32 -22.06
N LEU A 22 40.40 -23.96 -22.37
CA LEU A 22 39.88 -22.61 -22.17
C LEU A 22 39.98 -22.25 -20.68
N THR A 23 40.97 -21.42 -20.33
CA THR A 23 41.22 -20.95 -18.95
C THR A 23 41.53 -19.46 -18.91
N SER A 24 40.56 -18.65 -19.37
CA SER A 24 40.59 -17.19 -19.23
C SER A 24 39.23 -16.56 -18.89
N PHE A 25 38.15 -17.34 -18.78
CA PHE A 25 36.80 -16.86 -18.43
C PHE A 25 36.53 -16.69 -16.92
N SER A 26 37.53 -16.87 -16.06
CA SER A 26 37.38 -16.72 -14.60
C SER A 26 37.39 -15.27 -14.11
N SER A 27 38.00 -14.34 -14.85
CA SER A 27 38.21 -12.96 -14.38
C SER A 27 36.92 -12.12 -14.35
N ILE A 28 36.07 -12.21 -15.37
CA ILE A 28 34.81 -11.44 -15.45
C ILE A 28 33.80 -11.96 -14.41
N GLY A 29 33.66 -13.28 -14.26
CA GLY A 29 32.82 -13.88 -13.22
C GLY A 29 33.29 -13.52 -11.80
N GLN A 30 34.60 -13.50 -11.56
CA GLN A 30 35.17 -13.01 -10.30
C GLN A 30 34.97 -11.51 -10.08
N LEU A 31 34.96 -10.69 -11.14
CA LEU A 31 34.71 -9.24 -11.03
C LEU A 31 33.25 -8.94 -10.63
N ILE A 32 32.29 -9.62 -11.27
CA ILE A 32 30.86 -9.54 -10.96
C ILE A 32 30.60 -10.08 -9.55
N SER A 33 31.22 -11.21 -9.18
CA SER A 33 31.20 -11.73 -7.80
C SER A 33 31.77 -10.73 -6.79
N LYS A 34 32.84 -9.99 -7.13
CA LYS A 34 33.40 -8.91 -6.29
C LYS A 34 32.47 -7.72 -6.13
N MET A 35 31.72 -7.35 -7.18
CA MET A 35 30.69 -6.29 -7.11
C MET A 35 29.50 -6.74 -6.24
N MET A 36 29.02 -7.98 -6.38
CA MET A 36 27.93 -8.51 -5.55
C MET A 36 28.35 -8.68 -4.08
N ALA A 37 29.58 -9.15 -3.84
CA ALA A 37 30.20 -9.18 -2.51
C ALA A 37 30.42 -7.77 -1.89
N GLN A 38 30.25 -6.69 -2.67
CA GLN A 38 30.37 -5.30 -2.23
C GLN A 38 29.05 -4.62 -1.82
N ARG A 39 27.93 -5.35 -1.65
CA ARG A 39 26.86 -4.90 -0.71
C ARG A 39 27.37 -4.72 0.73
N SER A 40 28.55 -5.24 1.05
CA SER A 40 29.09 -5.48 2.40
C SER A 40 29.60 -4.27 3.21
N LYS A 41 29.62 -3.03 2.68
CA LYS A 41 29.98 -1.83 3.47
C LYS A 41 29.52 -0.49 2.84
N MET A 42 28.24 -0.35 2.52
CA MET A 42 27.67 0.96 2.16
C MET A 42 27.51 1.87 3.39
N SER A 43 27.84 3.15 3.27
CA SER A 43 27.52 4.14 4.30
C SER A 43 26.01 4.24 4.49
N THR A 44 25.54 4.37 5.74
CA THR A 44 24.11 4.43 6.10
C THR A 44 23.32 5.46 5.28
N LYS A 45 23.91 6.65 5.02
CA LYS A 45 23.29 7.69 4.17
C LYS A 45 23.05 7.22 2.73
N ARG A 46 24.06 6.63 2.08
CA ARG A 46 23.94 6.07 0.72
C ARG A 46 22.95 4.91 0.66
N LYS A 47 22.90 4.07 1.71
CA LYS A 47 21.90 3.00 1.81
C LYS A 47 20.48 3.56 1.79
N PHE A 48 20.15 4.51 2.67
CA PHE A 48 18.82 5.13 2.69
C PHE A 48 18.43 5.80 1.37
N VAL A 49 19.38 6.44 0.67
CA VAL A 49 19.13 7.02 -0.67
C VAL A 49 18.86 5.92 -1.70
N ALA A 50 19.65 4.84 -1.71
CA ALA A 50 19.45 3.71 -2.63
C ALA A 50 18.10 3.00 -2.38
N ASP A 51 17.76 2.74 -1.11
CA ASP A 51 16.48 2.15 -0.70
C ASP A 51 15.29 3.05 -1.13
N GLY A 52 15.45 4.37 -1.05
CA GLY A 52 14.46 5.35 -1.52
C GLY A 52 14.32 5.41 -3.05
N CYS A 53 15.43 5.36 -3.78
CA CYS A 53 15.41 5.27 -5.25
C CYS A 53 14.73 3.98 -5.73
N PHE A 54 15.03 2.85 -5.08
CA PHE A 54 14.39 1.56 -5.34
C PHE A 54 12.87 1.61 -5.12
N TYR A 55 12.42 2.20 -4.00
CA TYR A 55 10.99 2.41 -3.74
C TYR A 55 10.33 3.29 -4.81
N ALA A 56 10.96 4.38 -5.21
CA ALA A 56 10.42 5.29 -6.22
C ALA A 56 10.29 4.63 -7.60
N GLU A 57 11.29 3.87 -8.04
CA GLU A 57 11.25 3.14 -9.32
C GLU A 57 10.20 2.02 -9.31
N LEU A 58 10.11 1.25 -8.22
CA LEU A 58 9.04 0.25 -8.05
C LEU A 58 7.64 0.88 -8.10
N ASN A 59 7.45 2.00 -7.40
CA ASN A 59 6.17 2.67 -7.36
C ASN A 59 5.76 3.19 -8.75
N GLU A 60 6.67 3.78 -9.53
CA GLU A 60 6.35 4.25 -10.88
C GLU A 60 6.09 3.09 -11.86
N LEU A 61 6.87 2.01 -11.78
CA LEU A 61 6.68 0.80 -12.61
C LEU A 61 5.30 0.17 -12.35
N LEU A 62 4.94 -0.03 -11.07
CA LEU A 62 3.67 -0.64 -10.70
C LEU A 62 2.49 0.31 -10.93
N GLN A 63 2.68 1.62 -10.75
CA GLN A 63 1.67 2.63 -11.09
C GLN A 63 1.37 2.67 -12.59
N ALA A 64 2.37 2.47 -13.46
CA ALA A 64 2.14 2.41 -14.90
C ALA A 64 1.36 1.14 -15.30
N GLU A 65 1.87 -0.03 -14.90
CA GLU A 65 1.36 -1.35 -15.28
C GLU A 65 -0.02 -1.67 -14.66
N LEU A 66 -0.25 -1.26 -13.42
CA LEU A 66 -1.51 -1.50 -12.70
C LEU A 66 -2.47 -0.30 -12.73
N SER A 67 -2.22 0.70 -13.60
CA SER A 67 -3.08 1.90 -13.73
C SER A 67 -4.53 1.59 -14.14
N GLU A 68 -4.79 0.41 -14.69
CA GLU A 68 -6.16 -0.04 -14.97
C GLU A 68 -6.83 -0.62 -13.72
N ASP A 69 -6.11 -1.28 -12.82
CA ASP A 69 -6.70 -2.03 -11.69
C ASP A 69 -6.98 -1.18 -10.45
N GLY A 70 -6.72 0.13 -10.55
CA GLY A 70 -6.88 1.09 -9.46
C GLY A 70 -5.79 0.86 -8.43
N TYR A 71 -4.58 1.28 -8.79
CA TYR A 71 -3.40 1.25 -7.93
C TYR A 71 -3.52 2.36 -6.88
N ALA A 72 -3.08 2.08 -5.66
CA ALA A 72 -3.12 3.05 -4.55
C ALA A 72 -1.75 3.31 -3.93
N GLY A 73 -0.83 2.35 -4.00
CA GLY A 73 0.52 2.46 -3.46
C GLY A 73 1.14 1.09 -3.20
N VAL A 74 2.40 1.11 -2.76
CA VAL A 74 3.20 -0.07 -2.44
C VAL A 74 3.82 0.10 -1.06
N GLU A 75 3.97 -1.01 -0.34
CA GLU A 75 4.73 -1.09 0.89
C GLU A 75 5.84 -2.13 0.72
N VAL A 76 7.10 -1.74 0.86
CA VAL A 76 8.26 -2.62 0.73
C VAL A 76 8.77 -2.99 2.12
N ARG A 77 8.79 -4.28 2.44
CA ARG A 77 9.35 -4.84 3.68
C ARG A 77 10.59 -5.67 3.36
N THR A 78 11.76 -5.04 3.47
CA THR A 78 13.05 -5.67 3.20
C THR A 78 13.54 -6.46 4.42
N THR A 79 13.50 -7.79 4.34
CA THR A 79 14.20 -8.69 5.26
C THR A 79 15.55 -9.08 4.63
N PRO A 80 16.63 -9.34 5.39
CA PRO A 80 17.93 -9.69 4.80
C PRO A 80 17.93 -10.90 3.84
N HIS A 81 16.93 -11.79 3.94
CA HIS A 81 16.78 -12.97 3.08
C HIS A 81 15.67 -12.86 2.03
N ARG A 82 14.66 -12.01 2.22
CA ARG A 82 13.53 -11.83 1.28
C ARG A 82 13.01 -10.40 1.32
N THR A 83 12.68 -9.85 0.16
CA THR A 83 11.98 -8.57 0.03
C THR A 83 10.52 -8.82 -0.27
N ASN A 84 9.66 -8.51 0.70
CA ASN A 84 8.22 -8.66 0.56
C ASN A 84 7.65 -7.33 0.06
N ILE A 85 7.04 -7.32 -1.13
CA ILE A 85 6.46 -6.14 -1.75
C ILE A 85 4.93 -6.29 -1.70
N ILE A 86 4.27 -5.44 -0.92
CA ILE A 86 2.83 -5.45 -0.73
C ILE A 86 2.23 -4.37 -1.64
N VAL A 87 1.56 -4.79 -2.70
CA VAL A 87 0.86 -3.92 -3.66
C VAL A 87 -0.55 -3.66 -3.14
N ARG A 88 -0.88 -2.40 -2.86
CA ARG A 88 -2.22 -1.99 -2.43
C ARG A 88 -3.04 -1.59 -3.66
N ALA A 89 -4.06 -2.37 -3.97
CA ALA A 89 -4.92 -2.16 -5.13
C ALA A 89 -6.41 -2.27 -4.79
N THR A 90 -7.27 -1.69 -5.62
CA THR A 90 -8.73 -1.83 -5.46
C THR A 90 -9.25 -3.15 -5.99
N ARG A 91 -8.64 -3.70 -7.06
CA ARG A 91 -9.02 -4.96 -7.72
C ARG A 91 -7.91 -6.01 -7.64
N THR A 92 -7.70 -6.57 -6.46
CA THR A 92 -6.66 -7.59 -6.21
C THR A 92 -6.72 -8.81 -7.15
N GLN A 93 -7.92 -9.23 -7.56
CA GLN A 93 -8.10 -10.37 -8.47
C GLN A 93 -7.43 -10.15 -9.84
N ASN A 94 -7.50 -8.92 -10.38
CA ASN A 94 -6.88 -8.58 -11.67
C ASN A 94 -5.35 -8.46 -11.57
N VAL A 95 -4.85 -8.02 -10.41
CA VAL A 95 -3.40 -7.96 -10.11
C VAL A 95 -2.81 -9.38 -10.01
N LEU A 96 -3.57 -10.33 -9.45
CA LEU A 96 -3.21 -11.74 -9.46
C LEU A 96 -3.24 -12.32 -10.89
N GLY A 97 -4.27 -11.97 -11.65
CA GLY A 97 -4.54 -12.52 -12.98
C GLY A 97 -5.02 -13.97 -12.96
N GLU A 98 -5.17 -14.56 -14.15
CA GLU A 98 -5.61 -15.95 -14.27
C GLU A 98 -4.62 -16.91 -13.60
N LYS A 99 -5.10 -17.69 -12.61
CA LYS A 99 -4.29 -18.67 -11.85
C LYS A 99 -2.99 -18.10 -11.23
N GLY A 100 -2.93 -16.78 -11.00
CA GLY A 100 -1.73 -16.11 -10.50
C GLY A 100 -0.65 -15.87 -11.56
N GLN A 101 -0.98 -15.91 -12.85
CA GLN A 101 -0.01 -15.67 -13.93
C GLN A 101 0.59 -14.26 -13.86
N ARG A 102 -0.24 -13.21 -13.78
CA ARG A 102 0.22 -11.82 -13.84
C ARG A 102 1.13 -11.45 -12.69
N ILE A 103 0.85 -11.93 -11.47
CA ILE A 103 1.75 -11.68 -10.33
C ILE A 103 3.10 -12.39 -10.45
N ARG A 104 3.17 -13.54 -11.13
CA ARG A 104 4.45 -14.22 -11.45
C ARG A 104 5.23 -13.49 -12.53
N GLU A 105 4.55 -12.93 -13.52
CA GLU A 105 5.16 -12.07 -14.55
C GLU A 105 5.73 -10.80 -13.92
N LEU A 106 4.96 -10.11 -13.06
CA LEU A 106 5.43 -8.96 -12.28
C LEU A 106 6.62 -9.32 -11.38
N THR A 107 6.59 -10.48 -10.70
CA THR A 107 7.71 -10.97 -9.88
C THR A 107 8.97 -11.15 -10.74
N SER A 108 8.82 -11.74 -11.94
CA SER A 108 9.91 -11.95 -12.88
C SER A 108 10.48 -10.64 -13.44
N VAL A 109 9.64 -9.63 -13.67
CA VAL A 109 10.06 -8.29 -14.10
C VAL A 109 10.86 -7.60 -13.00
N VAL A 110 10.39 -7.66 -11.74
CA VAL A 110 11.10 -7.06 -10.59
C VAL A 110 12.42 -7.77 -10.34
N GLN A 111 12.47 -9.11 -10.36
CA GLN A 111 13.70 -9.88 -10.18
C GLN A 111 14.76 -9.50 -11.24
N LYS A 112 14.39 -9.49 -12.52
CA LYS A 112 15.30 -9.20 -13.65
C LYS A 112 15.68 -7.73 -13.78
N ARG A 113 14.91 -6.79 -13.23
CA ARG A 113 15.19 -5.35 -13.32
C ARG A 113 16.13 -4.86 -12.22
N PHE A 114 16.10 -5.49 -11.06
CA PHE A 114 16.89 -5.10 -9.89
C PHE A 114 17.96 -6.13 -9.50
N ASP A 115 18.23 -7.10 -10.39
CA ASP A 115 19.22 -8.18 -10.23
C ASP A 115 19.12 -8.89 -8.86
N PHE A 116 17.91 -9.30 -8.49
CA PHE A 116 17.68 -10.15 -7.31
C PHE A 116 17.88 -11.63 -7.65
N ASP A 117 18.40 -12.39 -6.68
CA ASP A 117 18.45 -13.84 -6.75
C ASP A 117 17.04 -14.46 -6.89
N ASP A 118 16.95 -15.59 -7.59
CA ASP A 118 15.69 -16.29 -7.83
C ASP A 118 14.98 -16.63 -6.49
N GLY A 119 13.76 -16.13 -6.33
CA GLY A 119 12.96 -16.32 -5.11
C GLY A 119 13.30 -15.39 -3.94
N ALA A 120 14.22 -14.43 -4.09
CA ALA A 120 14.50 -13.42 -3.06
C ALA A 120 13.44 -12.30 -2.96
N VAL A 121 12.48 -12.26 -3.89
CA VAL A 121 11.39 -11.26 -3.94
C VAL A 121 10.05 -11.97 -4.00
N GLU A 122 9.12 -11.55 -3.14
CA GLU A 122 7.73 -12.05 -3.08
C GLU A 122 6.77 -10.87 -3.19
N LEU A 123 5.83 -10.94 -4.15
CA LEU A 123 4.76 -9.96 -4.34
C LEU A 123 3.47 -10.43 -3.67
N TYR A 124 2.86 -9.56 -2.88
CA TYR A 124 1.55 -9.75 -2.25
C TYR A 124 0.57 -8.68 -2.71
N ALA A 125 -0.69 -9.05 -2.95
CA ALA A 125 -1.74 -8.10 -3.32
C ALA A 125 -2.69 -7.86 -2.13
N GLU A 126 -2.67 -6.66 -1.56
CA GLU A 126 -3.57 -6.23 -0.48
C GLU A 126 -4.72 -5.39 -1.05
N ARG A 127 -5.93 -5.63 -0.55
CA ARG A 127 -7.11 -4.86 -0.96
C ARG A 127 -7.23 -3.58 -0.15
N VAL A 128 -7.27 -2.43 -0.82
CA VAL A 128 -7.63 -1.15 -0.19
C VAL A 128 -9.05 -1.22 0.35
N LEU A 129 -9.22 -0.96 1.65
CA LEU A 129 -10.52 -0.99 2.34
C LEU A 129 -11.54 -0.04 1.68
N ASN A 130 -11.22 1.25 1.66
CA ASN A 130 -12.10 2.31 1.14
C ASN A 130 -11.53 2.93 -0.14
N ARG A 131 -11.90 2.39 -1.31
CA ARG A 131 -11.43 2.91 -2.61
C ARG A 131 -11.76 4.40 -2.85
N GLY A 132 -12.79 4.92 -2.18
CA GLY A 132 -13.26 6.30 -2.35
C GLY A 132 -12.34 7.35 -1.70
N LEU A 133 -11.47 6.94 -0.78
CA LEU A 133 -10.59 7.86 -0.06
C LEU A 133 -9.17 7.93 -0.65
N CYS A 134 -8.81 7.03 -1.55
CA CYS A 134 -7.54 7.05 -2.27
C CYS A 134 -7.63 7.93 -3.53
N ALA A 135 -6.88 9.03 -3.57
CA ALA A 135 -6.88 9.97 -4.70
C ALA A 135 -6.33 9.34 -5.99
N GLN A 136 -5.34 8.43 -5.89
CA GLN A 136 -4.74 7.77 -7.07
C GLN A 136 -5.77 6.92 -7.84
N ALA A 137 -6.47 6.03 -7.14
CA ALA A 137 -7.51 5.19 -7.72
C ALA A 137 -8.70 6.00 -8.27
N GLN A 138 -9.03 7.15 -7.66
CA GLN A 138 -10.05 8.06 -8.20
C GLN A 138 -9.57 8.84 -9.43
N ALA A 139 -8.31 9.24 -9.50
CA ALA A 139 -7.73 9.89 -10.68
C ALA A 139 -7.64 8.92 -11.87
N GLU A 140 -7.31 7.65 -11.64
CA GLU A 140 -7.38 6.57 -12.65
C GLU A 140 -8.82 6.29 -13.09
N SER A 141 -9.76 6.24 -12.14
CA SER A 141 -11.20 6.13 -12.44
C SER A 141 -11.72 7.28 -13.30
N LEU A 142 -11.22 8.51 -13.10
CA LEU A 142 -11.53 9.67 -13.95
C LEU A 142 -10.88 9.55 -15.33
N LYS A 143 -9.60 9.15 -15.42
CA LYS A 143 -8.90 8.89 -16.68
C LYS A 143 -9.70 7.91 -17.54
N TYR A 144 -10.13 6.79 -16.97
CA TYR A 144 -10.93 5.78 -17.67
C TYR A 144 -12.28 6.33 -18.15
N LYS A 145 -13.02 7.05 -17.29
CA LYS A 145 -14.31 7.68 -17.65
C LYS A 145 -14.16 8.69 -18.80
N LEU A 146 -13.09 9.49 -18.82
CA LEU A 146 -12.84 10.47 -19.88
C LEU A 146 -12.40 9.81 -21.20
N LEU A 147 -11.61 8.73 -21.15
CA LEU A 147 -11.27 7.93 -22.34
C LEU A 147 -12.51 7.23 -22.93
N GLY A 148 -13.43 6.77 -22.07
CA GLY A 148 -14.74 6.25 -22.47
C GLY A 148 -15.72 7.28 -23.03
N GLY A 149 -15.28 8.52 -23.31
CA GLY A 149 -16.09 9.54 -23.98
C GLY A 149 -17.15 10.23 -23.11
N LEU A 150 -17.17 10.01 -21.79
CA LEU A 150 -18.13 10.70 -20.93
C LEU A 150 -17.82 12.20 -20.85
N ALA A 151 -18.88 13.02 -20.91
CA ALA A 151 -18.75 14.47 -20.76
C ALA A 151 -18.10 14.86 -19.42
N VAL A 152 -17.12 15.77 -19.47
CA VAL A 152 -16.23 16.10 -18.34
C VAL A 152 -16.99 16.44 -17.05
N ARG A 153 -18.05 17.26 -17.12
CA ARG A 153 -18.88 17.60 -15.94
C ARG A 153 -19.51 16.36 -15.31
N ARG A 154 -20.08 15.46 -16.12
CA ARG A 154 -20.73 14.22 -15.67
C ARG A 154 -19.70 13.27 -15.03
N ALA A 155 -18.52 13.14 -15.63
CA ALA A 155 -17.44 12.31 -15.09
C ALA A 155 -16.93 12.85 -13.74
N CYS A 156 -16.71 14.16 -13.62
CA CYS A 156 -16.18 14.78 -12.40
C CYS A 156 -17.18 14.75 -11.24
N TYR A 157 -18.43 15.19 -11.44
CA TYR A 157 -19.46 15.12 -10.39
C TYR A 157 -19.75 13.68 -9.96
N GLY A 158 -19.69 12.72 -10.89
CA GLY A 158 -19.80 11.29 -10.57
C GLY A 158 -18.59 10.67 -9.85
N VAL A 159 -17.51 11.43 -9.60
CA VAL A 159 -16.40 11.03 -8.72
C VAL A 159 -16.41 11.85 -7.44
N VAL A 160 -16.63 13.17 -7.50
CA VAL A 160 -16.84 14.01 -6.30
C VAL A 160 -17.92 13.39 -5.41
N ARG A 161 -19.10 13.08 -5.97
CA ARG A 161 -20.18 12.42 -5.23
C ARG A 161 -19.76 11.06 -4.65
N PHE A 162 -19.05 10.23 -5.41
CA PHE A 162 -18.59 8.92 -4.95
C PHE A 162 -17.56 9.00 -3.81
N VAL A 163 -16.74 10.06 -3.80
CA VAL A 163 -15.77 10.35 -2.72
C VAL A 163 -16.50 10.84 -1.47
N MET A 164 -17.50 11.71 -1.60
CA MET A 164 -18.33 12.17 -0.48
C MET A 164 -19.18 11.03 0.11
N GLU A 165 -19.75 10.14 -0.72
CA GLU A 165 -20.44 8.92 -0.29
C GLU A 165 -19.52 7.94 0.46
N ALA A 166 -18.20 8.02 0.26
CA ALA A 166 -17.19 7.25 1.00
C ALA A 166 -16.70 7.94 2.30
N SER A 167 -17.46 8.91 2.81
CA SER A 167 -17.18 9.66 4.06
C SER A 167 -15.90 10.50 4.05
N ALA A 168 -15.51 11.05 2.89
CA ALA A 168 -14.51 12.12 2.84
C ALA A 168 -15.06 13.41 3.48
N LYS A 169 -14.19 14.22 4.10
CA LYS A 169 -14.56 15.57 4.58
C LYS A 169 -14.79 16.54 3.42
N GLY A 170 -14.12 16.33 2.29
CA GLY A 170 -14.32 17.07 1.05
C GLY A 170 -13.44 16.58 -0.09
N CYS A 171 -13.69 17.10 -1.29
CA CYS A 171 -13.03 16.68 -2.53
C CYS A 171 -12.90 17.87 -3.50
N GLU A 172 -11.73 18.07 -4.09
CA GLU A 172 -11.51 19.03 -5.18
C GLU A 172 -10.91 18.29 -6.40
N VAL A 173 -11.71 18.16 -7.47
CA VAL A 173 -11.29 17.63 -8.77
C VAL A 173 -11.04 18.81 -9.71
N ILE A 174 -9.84 18.89 -10.28
CA ILE A 174 -9.47 19.89 -11.28
C ILE A 174 -9.12 19.20 -12.58
N VAL A 175 -9.73 19.65 -13.68
CA VAL A 175 -9.41 19.19 -15.03
C VAL A 175 -8.87 20.37 -15.84
N THR A 176 -7.66 20.22 -16.37
CA THR A 176 -6.93 21.26 -17.11
C THR A 176 -6.57 20.77 -18.50
N GLY A 177 -6.86 21.56 -19.54
CA GLY A 177 -6.43 21.25 -20.91
C GLY A 177 -7.38 21.78 -21.97
N LYS A 178 -7.29 21.25 -23.19
CA LYS A 178 -8.22 21.54 -24.29
C LYS A 178 -9.52 20.76 -24.07
N LEU A 179 -10.53 21.44 -23.51
CA LEU A 179 -11.79 20.79 -23.10
C LEU A 179 -12.89 20.82 -24.17
N ARG A 180 -13.32 22.02 -24.59
CA ARG A 180 -14.35 22.21 -25.63
C ARG A 180 -13.86 23.05 -26.82
N GLY A 181 -12.70 23.68 -26.70
CA GLY A 181 -12.13 24.55 -27.74
C GLY A 181 -10.61 24.51 -27.70
N GLN A 182 -9.97 25.15 -28.69
CA GLN A 182 -8.53 25.07 -28.91
C GLN A 182 -7.69 25.71 -27.78
N ARG A 183 -8.24 26.72 -27.09
CA ARG A 183 -7.59 27.34 -25.93
C ARG A 183 -7.79 26.48 -24.68
N ALA A 184 -6.71 26.26 -23.94
CA ALA A 184 -6.76 25.54 -22.68
C ALA A 184 -7.69 26.23 -21.67
N LYS A 185 -8.41 25.44 -20.88
CA LYS A 185 -9.25 25.90 -19.76
C LYS A 185 -9.00 25.00 -18.55
N ALA A 186 -9.14 25.57 -17.35
CA ALA A 186 -9.15 24.85 -16.09
C ALA A 186 -10.60 24.85 -15.56
N MET A 187 -11.15 23.66 -15.30
CA MET A 187 -12.43 23.48 -14.61
C MET A 187 -12.15 22.89 -13.24
N LYS A 188 -12.71 23.51 -12.19
CA LYS A 188 -12.63 23.03 -10.82
C LYS A 188 -14.02 22.55 -10.39
N PHE A 189 -14.07 21.40 -9.72
CA PHE A 189 -15.27 20.82 -9.13
C PHE A 189 -14.91 20.51 -7.67
N GLY A 190 -15.41 21.34 -6.75
CA GLY A 190 -15.20 21.18 -5.31
C GLY A 190 -16.51 20.86 -4.61
N ASP A 191 -16.43 20.04 -3.56
CA ASP A 191 -17.52 19.76 -2.63
C ASP A 191 -16.95 19.45 -1.23
N GLY A 192 -17.72 19.71 -0.18
CA GLY A 192 -17.29 19.58 1.22
C GLY A 192 -16.17 20.56 1.66
N TYR A 193 -15.44 20.17 2.71
CA TYR A 193 -14.39 20.95 3.35
C TYR A 193 -12.99 20.59 2.80
N MET A 194 -12.13 21.58 2.55
CA MET A 194 -10.82 21.37 1.93
C MET A 194 -9.75 22.33 2.48
N ILE A 195 -8.76 21.79 3.18
CA ILE A 195 -7.59 22.54 3.66
C ILE A 195 -6.53 22.65 2.55
N LYS A 196 -5.95 23.85 2.39
CA LYS A 196 -5.00 24.18 1.30
C LYS A 196 -3.61 24.61 1.76
N THR A 197 -3.44 24.86 3.05
CA THR A 197 -2.21 25.44 3.64
C THR A 197 -1.87 24.77 4.96
N GLY A 198 -0.64 24.98 5.45
CA GLY A 198 -0.16 24.41 6.71
C GLY A 198 0.18 22.91 6.64
N HIS A 199 0.69 22.37 7.75
CA HIS A 199 1.03 20.95 7.85
C HIS A 199 -0.20 20.04 7.77
N ALA A 200 -1.33 20.49 8.34
CA ALA A 200 -2.62 19.81 8.22
C ALA A 200 -2.97 19.49 6.75
N GLY A 201 -2.76 20.43 5.82
CA GLY A 201 -3.00 20.21 4.38
C GLY A 201 -2.11 19.15 3.73
N GLN A 202 -0.96 18.80 4.30
CA GLN A 202 -0.09 17.72 3.82
C GLN A 202 -0.49 16.35 4.40
N VAL A 203 -1.05 16.34 5.61
CA VAL A 203 -1.39 15.11 6.35
C VAL A 203 -2.84 14.66 6.08
N TYR A 204 -3.75 15.61 5.89
CA TYR A 204 -5.18 15.33 5.66
C TYR A 204 -5.58 15.22 4.20
N THR A 205 -4.85 15.83 3.27
CA THR A 205 -5.24 15.87 1.85
C THR A 205 -4.41 14.89 1.04
N ASP A 206 -4.99 13.77 0.63
CA ASP A 206 -4.40 12.90 -0.39
C ASP A 206 -4.56 13.57 -1.77
N THR A 207 -3.49 13.61 -2.56
CA THR A 207 -3.52 14.24 -3.88
C THR A 207 -2.88 13.38 -4.95
N ALA A 208 -3.54 13.28 -6.10
CA ALA A 208 -3.05 12.55 -7.26
C ALA A 208 -3.22 13.36 -8.53
N VAL A 209 -2.21 13.28 -9.41
CA VAL A 209 -2.24 13.83 -10.76
C VAL A 209 -2.14 12.67 -11.76
N ARG A 210 -2.96 12.72 -12.81
CA ARG A 210 -2.93 11.76 -13.93
C ARG A 210 -3.10 12.50 -15.25
N HIS A 211 -2.39 12.04 -16.27
CA HIS A 211 -2.49 12.55 -17.63
C HIS A 211 -3.43 11.67 -18.47
N VAL A 212 -4.29 12.31 -19.26
CA VAL A 212 -5.23 11.67 -20.18
C VAL A 212 -4.84 12.02 -21.60
N LEU A 213 -4.50 11.00 -22.38
CA LEU A 213 -4.15 11.13 -23.80
C LEU A 213 -5.44 11.09 -24.62
N MET A 214 -5.84 12.24 -25.20
CA MET A 214 -6.97 12.33 -26.11
C MET A 214 -6.49 12.67 -27.53
N ARG A 215 -7.32 12.41 -28.54
CA ARG A 215 -7.02 12.74 -29.96
C ARG A 215 -6.68 14.23 -30.19
N GLN A 216 -7.16 15.14 -29.34
CA GLN A 216 -6.89 16.58 -29.43
C GLN A 216 -5.62 17.04 -28.68
N GLY A 217 -4.96 16.15 -27.93
CA GLY A 217 -3.84 16.43 -27.05
C GLY A 217 -4.04 15.89 -25.63
N VAL A 218 -3.21 16.36 -24.70
CA VAL A 218 -3.21 15.89 -23.30
C VAL A 218 -4.16 16.74 -22.43
N ILE A 219 -4.90 16.07 -21.54
CA ILE A 219 -5.64 16.69 -20.45
C ILE A 219 -5.04 16.23 -19.12
N GLY A 220 -4.78 17.17 -18.20
CA GLY A 220 -4.37 16.88 -16.83
C GLY A 220 -5.58 16.78 -15.91
N ILE A 221 -5.67 15.70 -15.13
CA ILE A 221 -6.58 15.58 -14.00
C ILE A 221 -5.75 15.73 -12.71
N ARG A 222 -6.23 16.54 -11.78
CA ARG A 222 -5.81 16.52 -10.37
C ARG A 222 -7.00 16.18 -9.49
N VAL A 223 -6.86 15.20 -8.62
CA VAL A 223 -7.83 14.89 -7.56
C VAL A 223 -7.16 15.19 -6.22
N ALA A 224 -7.86 15.95 -5.37
CA ALA A 224 -7.49 16.17 -3.97
C ALA A 224 -8.66 15.71 -3.10
N ILE A 225 -8.39 14.82 -2.13
CA ILE A 225 -9.40 14.26 -1.21
C ILE A 225 -8.98 14.63 0.21
N MET A 226 -9.84 15.33 0.94
CA MET A 226 -9.63 15.58 2.35
C MET A 226 -10.18 14.39 3.15
N LEU A 227 -9.27 13.64 3.77
CA LEU A 227 -9.57 12.46 4.56
C LEU A 227 -10.36 12.83 5.83
N PRO A 228 -11.23 11.92 6.34
CA PRO A 228 -11.78 12.06 7.68
C PRO A 228 -10.67 12.00 8.75
N GLN A 229 -10.98 12.44 9.96
CA GLN A 229 -10.12 12.25 11.12
C GLN A 229 -10.53 10.96 11.80
N ASP A 230 -9.59 10.03 12.00
CA ASP A 230 -9.88 8.75 12.65
C ASP A 230 -8.93 8.53 13.83
N PRO A 231 -9.41 8.47 15.09
CA PRO A 231 -8.54 8.21 16.24
C PRO A 231 -7.86 6.83 16.15
N LYS A 232 -8.45 5.89 15.40
CA LYS A 232 -7.88 4.57 15.11
C LYS A 232 -6.80 4.59 14.02
N GLY A 233 -6.81 5.59 13.13
CA GLY A 233 -5.81 5.76 12.06
C GLY A 233 -5.83 4.73 10.94
N LEU A 234 -6.98 4.12 10.67
CA LEU A 234 -7.16 3.10 9.62
C LEU A 234 -7.57 3.70 8.26
N VAL A 235 -8.20 4.87 8.28
CA VAL A 235 -8.98 5.42 7.16
C VAL A 235 -8.53 6.85 6.84
N GLY A 236 -8.28 7.68 7.86
CA GLY A 236 -7.52 8.92 7.78
C GLY A 236 -6.48 9.08 8.90
N PRO A 237 -5.84 10.27 9.03
CA PRO A 237 -4.81 10.53 10.02
C PRO A 237 -5.35 10.52 11.46
N LYS A 238 -4.47 10.10 12.40
CA LYS A 238 -4.73 10.10 13.85
C LYS A 238 -4.63 11.48 14.50
N ILE A 239 -3.79 12.35 13.94
CA ILE A 239 -3.49 13.68 14.47
C ILE A 239 -4.75 14.54 14.28
N PRO A 240 -5.36 15.11 15.34
CA PRO A 240 -6.50 16.02 15.18
C PRO A 240 -6.14 17.25 14.36
N LEU A 241 -7.15 17.99 13.88
CA LEU A 241 -6.91 19.34 13.36
C LEU A 241 -6.63 20.27 14.53
N ASP A 242 -5.60 21.12 14.41
CA ASP A 242 -5.15 22.03 15.47
C ASP A 242 -6.26 22.98 15.96
N ASP A 243 -7.17 23.36 15.05
CA ASP A 243 -8.32 24.24 15.34
C ASP A 243 -9.49 23.53 16.06
N VAL A 244 -9.51 22.19 16.12
CA VAL A 244 -10.66 21.40 16.59
C VAL A 244 -10.47 21.00 18.06
N VAL A 245 -10.90 21.88 18.96
CA VAL A 245 -10.88 21.64 20.41
C VAL A 245 -12.15 20.89 20.83
N THR A 246 -12.01 19.63 21.25
CA THR A 246 -13.09 18.85 21.86
C THR A 246 -13.17 19.15 23.35
N ILE A 247 -14.14 19.97 23.76
CA ILE A 247 -14.46 20.18 25.17
C ILE A 247 -15.20 18.92 25.66
N ILE A 248 -14.62 18.23 26.65
CA ILE A 248 -15.24 17.07 27.28
C ILE A 248 -16.10 17.58 28.44
N GLU A 249 -17.41 17.31 28.39
CA GLU A 249 -18.30 17.66 29.49
C GLU A 249 -17.91 16.89 30.77
N PRO A 250 -17.99 17.52 31.95
CA PRO A 250 -17.69 16.84 33.21
C PRO A 250 -18.65 15.66 33.37
N LYS A 251 -18.11 14.51 33.74
CA LYS A 251 -18.94 13.34 34.08
C LYS A 251 -19.81 13.71 35.28
N GLU A 252 -21.09 13.41 35.21
CA GLU A 252 -21.98 13.50 36.37
C GLU A 252 -21.45 12.55 37.44
N GLU A 253 -20.98 13.13 38.56
CA GLU A 253 -20.65 12.34 39.74
C GLU A 253 -21.96 11.78 40.32
N PRO A 254 -22.03 10.48 40.67
CA PRO A 254 -23.20 9.94 41.34
C PRO A 254 -23.41 10.70 42.65
N LYS A 255 -24.58 11.30 42.81
CA LYS A 255 -24.92 12.09 44.00
C LYS A 255 -24.67 11.24 45.24
N LEU A 256 -24.07 11.84 46.27
CA LEU A 256 -23.76 11.17 47.54
C LEU A 256 -24.97 10.45 48.13
N GLU A 257 -26.16 11.04 48.00
CA GLU A 257 -27.46 10.44 48.34
C GLU A 257 -27.70 9.07 47.68
N THR A 258 -27.41 8.94 46.38
CA THR A 258 -27.59 7.67 45.65
C THR A 258 -26.53 6.62 46.00
N LEU A 259 -25.33 7.05 46.40
CA LEU A 259 -24.30 6.13 46.89
C LEU A 259 -24.60 5.64 48.30
N LEU A 260 -25.14 6.49 49.17
CA LEU A 260 -25.56 6.13 50.52
C LEU A 260 -26.76 5.17 50.48
N GLN A 261 -27.77 5.45 49.65
CA GLN A 261 -28.90 4.53 49.44
C GLN A 261 -28.44 3.17 48.92
N GLN A 262 -27.52 3.12 47.96
CA GLN A 262 -26.93 1.85 47.48
C GLN A 262 -26.09 1.13 48.53
N GLN A 263 -25.47 1.85 49.47
CA GLN A 263 -24.76 1.25 50.61
C GLN A 263 -25.73 0.69 51.65
N GLU A 264 -26.77 1.44 52.02
CA GLU A 264 -27.84 1.00 52.93
C GLU A 264 -28.58 -0.23 52.38
N GLU A 265 -28.92 -0.24 51.09
CA GLU A 265 -29.52 -1.40 50.41
C GLU A 265 -28.58 -2.60 50.36
N ALA A 266 -27.28 -2.39 50.11
CA ALA A 266 -26.29 -3.46 50.12
C ALA A 266 -26.01 -4.02 51.53
N GLU A 267 -26.06 -3.19 52.57
CA GLU A 267 -25.95 -3.62 53.97
C GLU A 267 -27.22 -4.35 54.44
N ALA A 268 -28.40 -3.86 54.09
CA ALA A 268 -29.67 -4.56 54.33
C ALA A 268 -29.71 -5.93 53.63
N ALA A 269 -29.26 -6.02 52.38
CA ALA A 269 -29.15 -7.29 51.65
C ALA A 269 -28.13 -8.25 52.28
N ARG A 270 -27.00 -7.73 52.78
CA ARG A 270 -26.00 -8.53 53.51
C ARG A 270 -26.54 -9.05 54.84
N LEU A 271 -27.25 -8.23 55.61
CA LEU A 271 -27.89 -8.62 56.86
C LEU A 271 -29.01 -9.64 56.62
N ALA A 272 -29.82 -9.47 55.58
CA ALA A 272 -30.83 -10.45 55.17
C ALA A 272 -30.20 -11.79 54.75
N ALA A 273 -29.09 -11.77 54.01
CA ALA A 273 -28.35 -12.99 53.64
C ALA A 273 -27.72 -13.68 54.87
N GLN A 274 -27.21 -12.92 55.84
CA GLN A 274 -26.70 -13.46 57.12
C GLN A 274 -27.82 -14.06 57.98
N ALA A 275 -28.99 -13.41 58.03
CA ALA A 275 -30.16 -13.94 58.73
C ALA A 275 -30.70 -15.22 58.07
N ALA A 276 -30.72 -15.28 56.73
CA ALA A 276 -31.09 -16.49 55.98
C ALA A 276 -30.08 -17.64 56.21
N ALA A 277 -28.78 -17.34 56.31
CA ALA A 277 -27.76 -18.33 56.64
C ALA A 277 -27.87 -18.83 58.10
N ALA A 278 -28.26 -17.96 59.05
CA ALA A 278 -28.51 -18.32 60.45
C ALA A 278 -29.82 -19.09 60.66
N ALA A 279 -30.76 -19.04 59.71
CA ALA A 279 -32.03 -19.77 59.75
C ALA A 279 -31.97 -21.18 59.11
N ALA A 280 -30.80 -21.61 58.61
CA ALA A 280 -30.58 -23.00 58.24
C ALA A 280 -30.54 -23.87 59.51
N PRO A 281 -31.44 -24.85 59.68
CA PRO A 281 -31.57 -25.58 60.94
C PRO A 281 -30.37 -26.52 61.16
N VAL A 282 -29.63 -26.29 62.25
CA VAL A 282 -28.69 -27.28 62.78
C VAL A 282 -29.47 -28.40 63.44
N GLU A 283 -29.12 -29.64 63.12
CA GLU A 283 -29.82 -30.84 63.58
C GLU A 283 -29.79 -31.04 65.10
N ALA A 284 -30.70 -31.88 65.59
CA ALA A 284 -30.95 -32.10 67.00
C ALA A 284 -29.72 -32.62 67.78
N ALA A 285 -29.55 -32.10 69.00
CA ALA A 285 -28.65 -32.68 69.98
C ALA A 285 -29.22 -33.99 70.55
N PRO A 286 -28.39 -35.03 70.79
CA PRO A 286 -28.70 -36.06 71.76
C PRO A 286 -28.33 -35.59 73.17
N GLU A 287 -29.25 -35.74 74.12
CA GLU A 287 -29.05 -35.38 75.52
C GLU A 287 -28.25 -36.44 76.30
N ALA A 288 -27.50 -35.96 77.30
CA ALA A 288 -27.16 -36.57 78.59
C ALA A 288 -26.91 -38.09 78.72
N GLY A 289 -25.70 -38.44 79.18
CA GLY A 289 -25.39 -39.71 79.86
C GLY A 289 -24.27 -39.49 80.89
N PHE A 290 -24.49 -39.97 82.12
CA PHE A 290 -23.56 -39.91 83.26
C PHE A 290 -22.48 -41.00 83.17
#